data_AF-A0AAE4A6U5-F1
#
_entry.id   AF-A0AAE4A6U5-F1
#
_cell.length_a   1.000
_cell.length_b   1.000
_cell.length_c   1.000
_cell.angle_alpha   90.00
_cell.angle_beta   90.00
_cell.angle_gamma   90.00
#
_symmetry.space_group_name_H-M   'P 1'
#
loop_
_entity.id
_entity.type
_entity.pdbx_description
1 polymer ?
#
loop_
_entity_poly.entity_id
_entity_poly.type
_entity_poly.pdbx_seq_one_letter_code
_entity_poly.pdbx_strand_id
1 'polypeptide(L)'
;MSSDLPPRITVAQALALPAVQRGLPLVVAGERNLDRPIRWVHAGEVSYIASVLLGGELLLTTGMGIGRRAADQRRFVQELDEAGAAALFVELGGALDDLPPALVREAERRGLPLVAFRRDVRFIPVTEAIHTELVNGRYAVLQRCDEIHGQLTQVVLDGGGIPEVLRVLAQTFATPVVLEGVGGRVLAHAVPGGDEEQGAETLDAWATRGRGSGGRAGRRGRRGARGDDGGASPWQAGLSAPVPLGHGTPGRLVLLPVSAPLDELARLVLDRAAGLVALSLLRSRQEEELVARERGSFLLALASGRLRAAAARRQAALIGFAPASGLLLPLAAETAAEVEPAEWSVVLRDAQVELEGRGTPALVGQRERAGQLLALVALPGARGGAGGSGATGARGGGGAGDAAA
;
A
#
# COMPACT_ATOMS: atom_id res chain seq x y z
N MET A 1 1.12 7.60 27.00
CA MET A 1 0.72 8.83 26.30
C MET A 1 1.52 8.85 25.02
N SER A 2 0.89 8.54 23.88
CA SER A 2 1.53 8.42 22.58
C SER A 2 2.23 9.74 22.22
N SER A 3 3.53 9.69 21.92
CA SER A 3 4.27 10.81 21.35
C SER A 3 3.95 10.90 19.85
N ASP A 4 2.78 11.41 19.53
CA ASP A 4 2.38 11.76 18.17
C ASP A 4 2.84 13.20 17.87
N LEU A 5 4.12 13.48 18.13
CA LEU A 5 4.73 14.76 17.77
C LEU A 5 5.08 14.72 16.28
N PRO A 6 4.75 15.77 15.50
CA PRO A 6 5.15 15.86 14.10
C PRO A 6 6.67 15.72 13.96
N PRO A 7 7.19 15.24 12.82
CA PRO A 7 8.63 15.19 12.59
C PRO A 7 9.19 16.61 12.74
N ARG A 8 10.02 16.81 13.77
CA ARG A 8 10.69 18.08 14.05
C ARG A 8 12.08 18.00 13.46
N ILE A 9 12.49 19.03 12.73
CA ILE A 9 13.87 19.17 12.28
C ILE A 9 14.82 19.05 13.49
N THR A 10 15.83 18.19 13.37
CA THR A 10 16.85 18.00 14.41
C THR A 10 17.97 19.02 14.27
N VAL A 11 18.82 19.17 15.30
CA VAL A 11 20.02 20.02 15.20
C VAL A 11 20.94 19.55 14.08
N ALA A 12 21.10 18.23 13.89
CA ALA A 12 21.86 17.65 12.79
C ALA A 12 21.33 18.09 11.41
N GLN A 13 20.01 18.04 11.22
CA GLN A 13 19.38 18.47 9.98
C GLN A 13 19.48 20.00 9.77
N ALA A 14 19.32 20.79 10.84
CA ALA A 14 19.49 22.24 10.76
C ALA A 14 20.93 22.62 10.37
N LEU A 15 21.93 21.93 10.90
CA LEU A 15 23.34 22.10 10.50
C LEU A 15 23.56 21.85 9.02
N ALA A 16 22.83 20.92 8.40
CA ALA A 16 22.95 20.62 6.97
C ALA A 16 22.30 21.68 6.04
N LEU A 17 21.51 22.61 6.58
CA LEU A 17 20.82 23.61 5.75
C LEU A 17 21.82 24.55 5.07
N PRO A 18 21.65 24.88 3.77
CA PRO A 18 22.54 25.79 3.06
C PRO A 18 22.69 27.15 3.75
N ALA A 19 21.63 27.66 4.38
CA ALA A 19 21.67 28.93 5.11
C ALA A 19 22.60 28.89 6.33
N VAL A 20 22.67 27.74 7.01
CA VAL A 20 23.52 27.51 8.19
C VAL A 20 24.96 27.20 7.75
N GLN A 21 25.13 26.37 6.72
CA GLN A 21 26.44 26.02 6.16
C GLN A 21 27.25 27.23 5.66
N ARG A 22 26.58 28.30 5.21
CA ARG A 22 27.24 29.57 4.85
C ARG A 22 28.05 30.18 5.99
N GLY A 23 27.69 29.90 7.24
CA GLY A 23 28.41 30.32 8.44
C GLY A 23 29.61 29.48 8.84
N LEU A 24 29.89 28.40 8.08
CA LEU A 24 30.91 27.41 8.43
C LEU A 24 30.73 26.92 9.89
N PRO A 25 29.57 26.30 10.20
CA PRO A 25 29.24 25.89 11.56
C PRO A 25 30.23 24.84 12.05
N LEU A 26 30.79 25.05 13.23
CA LEU A 26 31.66 24.11 13.92
C LEU A 26 30.98 23.67 15.21
N VAL A 27 30.66 22.38 15.34
CA VAL A 27 30.19 21.81 16.60
C VAL A 27 31.38 21.73 17.56
N VAL A 28 31.30 22.46 18.68
CA VAL A 28 32.38 22.52 19.67
C VAL A 28 32.04 21.81 20.98
N ALA A 29 30.76 21.51 21.20
CA ALA A 29 30.28 20.71 22.32
C ALA A 29 28.95 20.02 21.98
N GLY A 30 28.63 18.93 22.68
CA GLY A 30 27.34 18.26 22.61
C GLY A 30 27.07 17.48 21.31
N GLU A 31 28.12 17.03 20.61
CA GLU A 31 28.03 16.31 19.33
C GLU A 31 27.15 15.05 19.40
N ARG A 32 27.11 14.37 20.54
CA ARG A 32 26.27 13.17 20.76
C ARG A 32 24.77 13.47 20.83
N ASN A 33 24.39 14.74 20.90
CA ASN A 33 23.01 15.18 21.12
C ASN A 33 22.47 16.01 19.94
N LEU A 34 23.00 15.82 18.73
CA LEU A 34 22.52 16.53 17.53
C LEU A 34 21.14 16.06 17.05
N ASP A 35 20.65 14.91 17.53
CA ASP A 35 19.29 14.41 17.26
C ASP A 35 18.20 15.15 18.07
N ARG A 36 18.56 16.14 18.90
CA ARG A 36 17.59 16.95 19.65
C ARG A 36 16.62 17.65 18.67
N PRO A 37 15.29 17.52 18.88
CA PRO A 37 14.31 18.15 18.01
C PRO A 37 14.25 19.66 18.28
N ILE A 38 14.24 20.45 17.21
CA ILE A 38 14.04 21.90 17.28
C ILE A 38 12.54 22.17 17.23
N ARG A 39 12.04 22.97 18.16
CA ARG A 39 10.66 23.47 18.18
C ARG A 39 10.55 24.82 17.47
N TRP A 40 11.57 25.65 17.60
CA TRP A 40 11.58 27.04 17.17
C TRP A 40 13.01 27.58 17.12
N VAL A 41 13.24 28.66 16.38
CA VAL A 41 14.53 29.37 16.38
C VAL A 41 14.35 30.77 16.93
N HIS A 42 15.21 31.16 17.85
CA HIS A 42 15.20 32.49 18.42
C HIS A 42 16.57 33.15 18.25
N ALA A 43 16.60 34.41 17.84
CA ALA A 43 17.81 35.22 17.82
C ALA A 43 17.73 36.25 18.94
N GLY A 44 18.70 36.26 19.86
CA GLY A 44 18.63 37.10 21.06
C GLY A 44 20.00 37.40 21.67
N GLU A 45 20.11 38.58 22.29
CA GLU A 45 21.38 39.11 22.82
C GLU A 45 21.31 39.50 24.31
N VAL A 46 20.15 39.36 24.94
CA VAL A 46 19.97 39.72 26.35
C VAL A 46 20.52 38.63 27.26
N SER A 47 21.14 39.02 28.37
CA SER A 47 21.76 38.08 29.32
C SER A 47 20.77 37.18 30.05
N TYR A 48 19.50 37.58 30.14
CA TYR A 48 18.42 36.80 30.77
C TYR A 48 17.57 36.02 29.75
N ILE A 49 18.09 35.79 28.53
CA ILE A 49 17.31 35.19 27.44
C ILE A 49 16.68 33.84 27.78
N ALA A 50 17.31 33.07 28.66
CA ALA A 50 16.78 31.80 29.12
C ALA A 50 15.40 31.93 29.81
N SER A 51 15.09 33.06 30.45
CA SER A 51 13.82 33.25 31.17
C SER A 51 12.60 33.41 30.25
N VAL A 52 12.82 33.60 28.94
CA VAL A 52 11.74 33.77 27.95
C VAL A 52 11.61 32.58 27.01
N LEU A 53 12.41 31.53 27.20
CA LEU A 53 12.32 30.29 26.43
C LEU A 53 11.23 29.37 27.01
N LEU A 54 10.61 28.56 26.15
CA LEU A 54 9.56 27.61 26.51
C LEU A 54 10.03 26.15 26.37
N GLY A 55 11.26 25.92 25.92
CA GLY A 55 11.86 24.62 25.68
C GLY A 55 11.82 24.20 24.21
N GLY A 56 12.92 23.56 23.78
CA GLY A 56 13.15 23.08 22.42
C GLY A 56 13.61 24.15 21.43
N GLU A 57 13.96 25.36 21.87
CA GLU A 57 14.45 26.42 20.99
C GLU A 57 15.93 26.24 20.62
N LEU A 58 16.27 26.50 19.35
CA LEU A 58 17.64 26.78 18.95
C LEU A 58 17.90 28.29 19.10
N LEU A 59 18.89 28.66 19.91
CA LEU A 59 19.25 30.05 20.15
C LEU A 59 20.40 30.49 19.24
N LEU A 60 20.22 31.59 18.52
CA LEU A 60 21.23 32.31 17.74
C LEU A 60 21.68 33.56 18.50
N THR A 61 22.97 33.78 18.65
CA THR A 61 23.53 34.98 19.32
C THR A 61 24.89 35.35 18.74
N THR A 62 25.25 36.63 18.81
CA THR A 62 26.61 37.15 18.55
C THR A 62 27.49 37.13 19.81
N GLY A 63 26.95 36.62 20.92
CA GLY A 63 27.66 36.43 22.18
C GLY A 63 27.64 37.63 23.13
N MET A 64 26.95 38.73 22.79
CA MET A 64 26.92 39.95 23.61
C MET A 64 26.32 39.71 25.01
N GLY A 65 25.33 38.82 25.12
CA GLY A 65 24.64 38.49 26.38
C GLY A 65 25.36 37.50 27.30
N ILE A 66 26.42 36.83 26.83
CA ILE A 66 27.05 35.70 27.54
C ILE A 66 27.84 36.15 28.79
N GLY A 67 28.31 37.39 28.79
CA GLY A 67 29.12 37.96 29.87
C GLY A 67 30.62 37.63 29.76
N ARG A 68 31.43 38.42 30.49
CA ARG A 68 32.90 38.39 30.38
C ARG A 68 33.57 37.46 31.39
N ARG A 69 32.94 37.18 32.53
CA ARG A 69 33.55 36.32 33.57
C ARG A 69 33.17 34.87 33.32
N ALA A 70 34.06 33.96 33.68
CA ALA A 70 33.82 32.52 33.58
C ALA A 70 32.58 32.06 34.38
N ALA A 71 32.22 32.76 35.46
CA ALA A 71 30.99 32.48 36.22
C ALA A 71 29.73 32.84 35.41
N ASP A 72 29.73 33.97 34.72
CA ASP A 72 28.62 34.44 33.87
C ASP A 72 28.39 33.47 32.70
N GLN A 73 29.49 33.07 32.03
CA GLN A 73 29.47 32.10 30.92
C GLN A 73 28.91 30.74 31.33
N ARG A 74 29.31 30.24 32.50
CA ARG A 74 28.74 28.99 33.03
C ARG A 74 27.24 29.18 33.27
N ARG A 75 26.87 30.19 34.05
CA ARG A 75 25.47 30.48 34.38
C ARG A 75 24.59 30.57 33.14
N PHE A 76 25.06 31.23 32.07
CA PHE A 76 24.32 31.35 30.82
C PHE A 76 23.94 29.98 30.22
N VAL A 77 24.89 29.05 30.12
CA VAL A 77 24.60 27.70 29.62
C VAL A 77 23.71 26.91 30.58
N GLN A 78 23.90 27.09 31.90
CA GLN A 78 23.07 26.44 32.91
C GLN A 78 21.60 26.81 32.74
N GLU A 79 21.32 28.10 32.61
CA GLU A 79 19.95 28.61 32.44
C GLU A 79 19.34 28.15 31.10
N LEU A 80 20.12 28.08 30.00
CA LEU A 80 19.64 27.56 28.72
C LEU A 80 19.27 26.08 28.76
N ASP A 81 20.11 25.27 29.41
CA ASP A 81 19.85 23.84 29.57
C ASP A 81 18.64 23.58 30.49
N GLU A 82 18.52 24.35 31.58
CA GLU A 82 17.36 24.30 32.49
C GLU A 82 16.06 24.75 31.81
N ALA A 83 16.14 25.71 30.90
CA ALA A 83 15.01 26.12 30.05
C ALA A 83 14.71 25.10 28.94
N GLY A 84 15.54 24.08 28.75
CA GLY A 84 15.34 23.03 27.76
C GLY A 84 15.70 23.42 26.33
N ALA A 85 16.65 24.35 26.14
CA ALA A 85 17.12 24.74 24.81
C ALA A 85 17.59 23.53 23.98
N ALA A 86 17.29 23.52 22.68
CA ALA A 86 17.72 22.47 21.77
C ALA A 86 19.21 22.58 21.43
N ALA A 87 19.70 23.80 21.18
CA ALA A 87 21.09 24.09 20.87
C ALA A 87 21.41 25.60 21.03
N LEU A 88 22.69 25.93 21.17
CA LEU A 88 23.21 27.29 21.17
C LEU A 88 24.17 27.49 19.99
N PHE A 89 23.87 28.44 19.13
CA PHE A 89 24.65 28.79 17.95
C PHE A 89 25.18 30.21 18.13
N VAL A 90 26.51 30.36 18.11
CA VAL A 90 27.20 31.62 18.41
C VAL A 90 27.98 32.08 17.19
N GLU A 91 27.73 33.30 16.74
CA GLU A 91 28.54 33.96 15.72
C GLU A 91 29.85 34.50 16.30
N LEU A 92 30.96 34.13 15.66
CA LEU A 92 32.30 34.68 15.95
C LEU A 92 32.65 35.78 14.96
N GLY A 93 33.45 36.75 15.40
CA GLY A 93 33.92 37.89 14.61
C GLY A 93 33.29 39.23 14.98
N GLY A 94 32.22 39.22 15.78
CA GLY A 94 31.59 40.41 16.37
C GLY A 94 32.07 40.66 17.80
N ALA A 95 31.26 40.27 18.79
CA ALA A 95 31.57 40.48 20.21
C ALA A 95 32.58 39.46 20.78
N LEU A 96 32.78 38.34 20.08
CA LEU A 96 33.67 37.25 20.45
C LEU A 96 34.55 36.85 19.25
N ASP A 97 35.87 36.92 19.42
CA ASP A 97 36.82 36.40 18.43
C ASP A 97 36.91 34.86 18.48
N ASP A 98 36.72 34.29 19.67
CA ASP A 98 36.67 32.84 19.91
C ASP A 98 35.73 32.53 21.09
N LEU A 99 35.27 31.28 21.18
CA LEU A 99 34.38 30.83 22.25
C LEU A 99 35.12 30.73 23.59
N PRO A 100 34.61 31.36 24.67
CA PRO A 100 35.25 31.26 25.97
C PRO A 100 35.33 29.81 26.48
N PRO A 101 36.50 29.34 26.98
CA PRO A 101 36.66 27.95 27.43
C PRO A 101 35.70 27.53 28.57
N ALA A 102 35.22 28.48 29.38
CA ALA A 102 34.24 28.17 30.42
C ALA A 102 32.84 27.90 29.84
N LEU A 103 32.47 28.55 28.73
CA LEU A 103 31.23 28.29 28.00
C LEU A 103 31.25 26.88 27.38
N VAL A 104 32.31 26.56 26.64
CA VAL A 104 32.45 25.27 25.93
C VAL A 104 32.42 24.09 26.91
N ARG A 105 33.19 24.17 28.01
CA ARG A 105 33.21 23.11 29.03
C ARG A 105 31.88 22.94 29.75
N GLU A 106 31.12 24.02 29.94
CA GLU A 106 29.79 23.93 30.54
C GLU A 106 28.80 23.27 29.60
N ALA A 107 28.82 23.65 28.32
CA ALA A 107 27.96 23.09 27.29
C ALA A 107 28.21 21.59 27.11
N GLU A 108 29.48 21.19 27.08
CA GLU A 108 29.86 19.78 26.97
C GLU A 108 29.39 18.99 28.19
N ARG A 109 29.58 19.51 29.40
CA ARG A 109 29.17 18.83 30.64
C ARG A 109 27.66 18.62 30.71
N ARG A 110 26.87 19.54 30.17
CA ARG A 110 25.40 19.46 30.11
C ARG A 110 24.88 18.76 28.86
N GLY A 111 25.77 18.47 27.91
CA GLY A 111 25.39 17.89 26.62
C GLY A 111 24.55 18.83 25.76
N LEU A 112 24.61 20.15 25.98
CA LEU A 112 23.94 21.14 25.14
C LEU A 112 24.77 21.31 23.85
N PRO A 113 24.21 21.04 22.65
CA PRO A 113 24.92 21.30 21.41
C PRO A 113 25.31 22.78 21.31
N LEU A 114 26.62 23.02 21.21
CA LEU A 114 27.20 24.36 21.03
C LEU A 114 27.89 24.42 19.68
N VAL A 115 27.49 25.39 18.87
CA VAL A 115 27.98 25.58 17.50
C VAL A 115 28.55 26.98 17.34
N ALA A 116 29.75 27.07 16.79
CA ALA A 116 30.37 28.33 16.41
C ALA A 116 30.19 28.58 14.91
N PHE A 117 29.69 29.75 14.52
CA PHE A 117 29.83 30.24 13.15
C PHE A 117 31.16 30.97 13.01
N ARG A 118 32.03 30.46 12.12
CA ARG A 118 33.37 31.02 11.87
C ARG A 118 33.39 32.11 10.79
N ARG A 119 32.21 32.52 10.33
CA ARG A 119 31.98 33.55 9.33
C ARG A 119 30.67 34.25 9.66
N ASP A 120 30.59 35.54 9.42
CA ASP A 120 29.37 36.33 9.57
C ASP A 120 28.17 35.68 8.87
N VAL A 121 27.08 35.48 9.62
CA VAL A 121 25.83 34.91 9.14
C VAL A 121 24.70 35.87 9.43
N ARG A 122 23.95 36.19 8.37
CA ARG A 122 22.65 36.85 8.58
C ARG A 122 21.69 35.85 9.22
N PHE A 123 21.33 36.07 10.48
CA PHE A 123 20.39 35.21 11.20
C PHE A 123 19.00 35.16 10.54
N ILE A 124 18.59 36.19 9.79
CA ILE A 124 17.32 36.21 9.05
C ILE A 124 17.20 34.99 8.12
N PRO A 125 18.08 34.78 7.11
CA PRO A 125 18.07 33.57 6.28
C PRO A 125 18.15 32.25 7.04
N VAL A 126 18.81 32.21 8.20
CA VAL A 126 18.89 31.01 9.03
C VAL A 126 17.53 30.71 9.68
N THR A 127 16.93 31.72 10.31
CA THR A 127 15.61 31.61 10.94
C THR A 127 14.54 31.27 9.92
N GLU A 128 14.54 31.90 8.74
CA GLU A 128 13.63 31.59 7.63
C GLU A 128 13.77 30.13 7.20
N ALA A 129 14.99 29.67 6.92
CA ALA A 129 15.22 28.29 6.48
C ALA A 129 14.73 27.26 7.50
N ILE A 130 15.04 27.44 8.79
CA ILE A 130 14.62 26.50 9.82
C ILE A 130 13.11 26.59 10.08
N HIS A 131 12.50 27.79 10.08
CA HIS A 131 11.05 27.94 10.19
C HIS A 131 10.32 27.30 9.01
N THR A 132 10.85 27.45 7.80
CA THR A 132 10.33 26.76 6.60
C THR A 132 10.33 25.25 6.80
N GLU A 133 11.42 24.65 7.30
CA GLU A 133 11.47 23.22 7.60
C GLU A 133 10.49 22.80 8.72
N LEU A 134 10.38 23.61 9.77
CA LEU A 134 9.44 23.38 10.87
C LEU A 134 7.97 23.39 10.39
N VAL A 135 7.63 24.22 9.41
CA VAL A 135 6.30 24.25 8.78
C VAL A 135 6.14 23.11 7.76
N ASN A 136 7.18 22.84 6.96
CA ASN A 136 7.10 21.96 5.80
C ASN A 136 7.23 20.46 6.10
N GLY A 137 7.72 20.07 7.28
CA GLY A 137 7.95 18.66 7.63
C GLY A 137 6.73 17.73 7.44
N ARG A 138 5.50 18.25 7.55
CA ARG A 138 4.26 17.51 7.22
C ARG A 138 3.78 17.68 5.78
N TYR A 139 4.02 18.84 5.18
CA TYR A 139 3.62 19.10 3.78
C TYR A 139 4.39 18.21 2.81
N ALA A 140 5.68 17.96 3.05
CA ALA A 140 6.49 17.12 2.17
C ALA A 140 5.96 15.67 2.07
N VAL A 141 5.56 15.06 3.20
CA VAL A 141 5.00 13.70 3.22
C VAL A 141 3.65 13.65 2.48
N LEU A 142 2.77 14.63 2.73
CA LEU A 142 1.46 14.68 2.06
C LEU A 142 1.60 14.95 0.56
N GLN A 143 2.47 15.88 0.15
CA GLN A 143 2.74 16.15 -1.25
C GLN A 143 3.27 14.90 -1.96
N ARG A 144 4.21 14.18 -1.34
CA ARG A 144 4.73 12.94 -1.91
C ARG A 144 3.66 11.85 -2.00
N CYS A 145 2.76 11.77 -1.02
CA CYS A 145 1.62 10.88 -1.04
C CYS A 145 0.64 11.23 -2.19
N ASP A 146 0.38 12.51 -2.43
CA ASP A 146 -0.45 12.99 -3.55
C ASP A 146 0.20 12.69 -4.91
N GLU A 147 1.51 12.88 -5.05
CA GLU A 147 2.27 12.52 -6.25
C GLU A 147 2.14 11.03 -6.59
N ILE A 148 2.38 10.14 -5.61
CA ILE A 148 2.29 8.69 -5.81
C ILE A 148 0.83 8.28 -6.09
N HIS A 149 -0.13 8.84 -5.36
CA HIS A 149 -1.56 8.57 -5.62
C HIS A 149 -1.98 9.00 -7.04
N GLY A 150 -1.46 10.14 -7.52
CA GLY A 150 -1.65 10.60 -8.90
C GLY A 150 -1.12 9.59 -9.90
N GLN A 151 0.09 9.05 -9.70
CA GLN A 151 0.67 8.01 -10.56
C GLN A 151 -0.19 6.74 -10.59
N LEU A 152 -0.62 6.24 -9.42
CA LEU A 152 -1.49 5.06 -9.33
C LEU A 152 -2.84 5.30 -10.03
N THR A 153 -3.39 6.50 -9.91
CA THR A 153 -4.65 6.86 -10.58
C THR A 153 -4.48 6.89 -12.09
N GLN A 154 -3.38 7.45 -12.62
CA GLN A 154 -3.10 7.45 -14.05
C GLN A 154 -3.01 6.03 -14.61
N VAL A 155 -2.35 5.10 -13.90
CA VAL A 155 -2.30 3.68 -14.30
C VAL A 155 -3.70 3.09 -14.52
N VAL A 156 -4.64 3.35 -13.60
CA VAL A 156 -6.02 2.86 -13.71
C VAL A 156 -6.77 3.55 -14.87
N LEU A 157 -6.55 4.85 -15.07
CA LEU A 157 -7.16 5.62 -16.15
C LEU A 157 -6.66 5.19 -17.54
N ASP A 158 -5.40 4.81 -17.66
CA ASP A 158 -4.78 4.28 -18.88
C ASP A 158 -5.20 2.83 -19.20
N GLY A 159 -6.11 2.27 -18.40
CA GLY A 159 -6.61 0.90 -18.56
C GLY A 159 -5.73 -0.17 -17.93
N GLY A 160 -4.75 0.22 -17.12
CA GLY A 160 -3.95 -0.70 -16.32
C GLY A 160 -4.80 -1.45 -15.29
N GLY A 161 -4.48 -2.72 -15.08
CA GLY A 161 -5.16 -3.58 -14.13
C GLY A 161 -4.56 -3.49 -12.73
N ILE A 162 -5.09 -4.32 -11.84
CA ILE A 162 -4.57 -4.51 -10.48
C ILE A 162 -3.07 -4.87 -10.47
N PRO A 163 -2.56 -5.77 -11.35
CA PRO A 163 -1.13 -6.09 -11.37
C PRO A 163 -0.23 -4.87 -11.58
N GLU A 164 -0.64 -3.93 -12.45
CA GLU A 164 0.10 -2.69 -12.71
C GLU A 164 0.15 -1.79 -11.47
N VAL A 165 -0.97 -1.62 -10.78
CA VAL A 165 -1.06 -0.84 -9.54
C VAL A 165 -0.14 -1.43 -8.46
N LEU A 166 -0.16 -2.76 -8.28
CA LEU A 166 0.72 -3.44 -7.32
C LEU A 166 2.20 -3.27 -7.67
N ARG A 167 2.54 -3.30 -8.97
CA ARG A 167 3.91 -3.11 -9.45
C ARG A 167 4.46 -1.72 -9.12
N VAL A 168 3.65 -0.67 -9.32
CA VAL A 168 4.03 0.70 -8.97
C VAL A 168 4.29 0.82 -7.46
N LEU A 169 3.43 0.23 -6.62
CA LEU A 169 3.66 0.19 -5.17
C LEU A 169 4.95 -0.55 -4.81
N ALA A 170 5.18 -1.72 -5.39
CA ALA A 170 6.36 -2.54 -5.11
C ALA A 170 7.66 -1.81 -5.46
N GLN A 171 7.66 -1.11 -6.59
CA GLN A 171 8.78 -0.28 -7.04
C GLN A 171 8.97 0.95 -6.15
N THR A 172 7.88 1.64 -5.77
CA THR A 172 7.92 2.86 -4.96
C THR A 172 8.52 2.61 -3.58
N PHE A 173 8.16 1.49 -2.94
CA PHE A 173 8.62 1.14 -1.60
C PHE A 173 9.76 0.12 -1.58
N ALA A 174 10.27 -0.27 -2.76
CA ALA A 174 11.31 -1.29 -2.92
C ALA A 174 11.05 -2.55 -2.08
N THR A 175 9.78 -2.97 -2.02
CA THR A 175 9.36 -4.12 -1.23
C THR A 175 8.15 -4.84 -1.83
N PRO A 176 7.95 -6.15 -1.58
CA PRO A 176 6.83 -6.88 -2.14
C PRO A 176 5.47 -6.41 -1.61
N VAL A 177 4.45 -6.53 -2.48
CA VAL A 177 3.06 -6.20 -2.20
C VAL A 177 2.18 -7.40 -2.50
N VAL A 178 1.26 -7.72 -1.59
CA VAL A 178 0.33 -8.85 -1.73
C VAL A 178 -1.10 -8.35 -1.58
N LEU A 179 -1.96 -8.72 -2.52
CA LEU A 179 -3.40 -8.55 -2.45
C LEU A 179 -4.04 -9.88 -2.02
N GLU A 180 -4.68 -9.87 -0.86
CA GLU A 180 -5.46 -10.97 -0.33
C GLU A 180 -6.96 -10.74 -0.54
N GLY A 181 -7.64 -11.82 -0.90
CA GLY A 181 -9.09 -11.90 -0.90
C GLY A 181 -9.63 -12.38 0.44
N VAL A 182 -10.92 -12.72 0.44
CA VAL A 182 -11.59 -13.32 1.60
C VAL A 182 -10.90 -14.64 1.97
N GLY A 183 -10.67 -14.85 3.28
CA GLY A 183 -10.04 -16.07 3.79
C GLY A 183 -8.53 -16.14 3.63
N GLY A 184 -7.85 -15.04 3.29
CA GLY A 184 -6.37 -15.00 3.18
C GLY A 184 -5.84 -15.65 1.89
N ARG A 185 -6.70 -15.88 0.90
CA ARG A 185 -6.27 -16.33 -0.43
C ARG A 185 -5.57 -15.19 -1.15
N VAL A 186 -4.34 -15.41 -1.61
CA VAL A 186 -3.63 -14.44 -2.46
C VAL A 186 -4.35 -14.34 -3.81
N LEU A 187 -4.80 -13.13 -4.16
CA LEU A 187 -5.41 -12.83 -5.46
C LEU A 187 -4.40 -12.32 -6.46
N ALA A 188 -3.44 -11.52 -6.00
CA ALA A 188 -2.36 -10.97 -6.81
C ALA A 188 -1.18 -10.59 -5.92
N HIS A 189 0.00 -10.49 -6.50
CA HIS A 189 1.20 -10.00 -5.83
C HIS A 189 2.10 -9.27 -6.83
N ALA A 190 3.01 -8.45 -6.32
CA ALA A 190 4.08 -7.84 -7.10
C ALA A 190 5.34 -7.72 -6.25
N VAL A 191 6.50 -7.84 -6.90
CA VAL A 191 7.82 -7.67 -6.28
C VAL A 191 8.57 -6.50 -6.93
N PRO A 192 9.54 -5.90 -6.23
CA PRO A 192 10.40 -4.87 -6.81
C PRO A 192 11.11 -5.41 -8.05
N GLY A 193 11.19 -4.62 -9.13
CA GLY A 193 11.86 -5.03 -10.36
C GLY A 193 11.10 -6.06 -11.22
N GLY A 194 10.09 -6.74 -10.69
CA GLY A 194 9.27 -7.71 -11.44
C GLY A 194 9.97 -9.04 -11.72
N ASP A 195 10.95 -9.42 -10.89
CA ASP A 195 11.66 -10.69 -10.99
C ASP A 195 10.73 -11.87 -10.61
N GLU A 196 10.53 -12.82 -11.54
CA GLU A 196 9.67 -13.98 -11.33
C GLU A 196 10.18 -14.90 -10.21
N GLU A 197 11.50 -15.04 -10.06
CA GLU A 197 12.11 -15.87 -9.01
C GLU A 197 11.83 -15.29 -7.62
N GLN A 198 12.02 -13.97 -7.46
CA GLN A 198 11.67 -13.26 -6.23
C GLN A 198 10.16 -13.29 -5.95
N GLY A 199 9.33 -13.27 -7.00
CA GLY A 199 7.89 -13.46 -6.89
C GLY A 199 7.53 -14.81 -6.28
N ALA A 200 8.13 -15.89 -6.79
CA ALA A 200 7.94 -17.23 -6.27
C ALA A 200 8.41 -17.36 -4.81
N GLU A 201 9.59 -16.84 -4.47
CA GLU A 201 10.09 -16.81 -3.09
C GLU A 201 9.15 -16.07 -2.14
N THR A 202 8.59 -14.94 -2.59
CA THR A 202 7.62 -14.15 -1.82
C THR A 202 6.34 -14.96 -1.55
N LEU A 203 5.84 -15.68 -2.55
CA LEU A 203 4.65 -16.54 -2.41
C LEU A 203 4.91 -17.74 -1.49
N ASP A 204 6.08 -18.38 -1.59
CA ASP A 204 6.47 -19.49 -0.70
C ASP A 204 6.60 -19.02 0.76
N ALA A 205 7.20 -17.84 0.97
CA ALA A 205 7.24 -17.19 2.27
C ALA A 205 5.83 -16.83 2.78
N TRP A 206 4.92 -16.39 1.90
CA TRP A 206 3.53 -16.11 2.26
C TRP A 206 2.75 -17.38 2.64
N ALA A 207 2.94 -18.47 1.89
CA ALA A 207 2.27 -19.74 2.13
C ALA A 207 2.68 -20.37 3.47
N THR A 208 3.93 -20.17 3.91
CA THR A 208 4.41 -20.65 5.21
C THR A 208 3.85 -19.84 6.38
N ARG A 209 3.57 -18.54 6.19
CA ARG A 209 2.87 -17.69 7.17
C ARG A 209 1.45 -18.20 7.49
N GLY A 210 0.67 -18.53 6.45
CA GLY A 210 -0.74 -18.92 6.58
C GLY A 210 -0.97 -20.20 7.40
N ARG A 211 0.02 -21.11 7.46
CA ARG A 211 -0.06 -22.35 8.25
C ARG A 211 0.14 -22.14 9.75
N GLY A 212 0.71 -21.01 10.17
CA GLY A 212 0.95 -20.69 11.59
C GLY A 212 -0.17 -19.89 12.28
N SER A 213 -1.08 -19.26 11.53
CA SER A 213 -2.14 -18.40 12.07
C SER A 213 -3.55 -19.02 12.06
N GLY A 214 -3.68 -20.28 11.65
CA GLY A 214 -4.95 -21.03 11.60
C GLY A 214 -5.56 -21.40 12.96
N GLY A 215 -5.01 -20.89 14.07
CA GLY A 215 -5.49 -21.18 15.41
C GLY A 215 -5.80 -19.92 16.22
N ARG A 216 -7.09 -19.57 16.31
CA ARG A 216 -7.67 -18.87 17.47
C ARG A 216 -7.41 -17.37 17.60
N ALA A 217 -7.89 -16.57 16.65
CA ALA A 217 -8.24 -15.16 16.91
C ALA A 217 -9.56 -15.08 17.71
N GLY A 218 -9.54 -15.59 18.95
CA GLY A 218 -10.65 -15.54 19.88
C GLY A 218 -10.20 -14.99 21.22
N ARG A 219 -10.55 -13.72 21.48
CA ARG A 219 -10.70 -13.08 22.81
C ARG A 219 -9.77 -13.56 23.94
N ARG A 220 -8.75 -12.76 24.27
CA ARG A 220 -8.16 -12.48 25.61
C ARG A 220 -6.88 -11.68 25.31
N GLY A 221 -6.62 -10.50 25.85
CA GLY A 221 -6.84 -9.99 27.19
C GLY A 221 -5.51 -9.33 27.58
N ARG A 222 -5.52 -8.03 27.83
CA ARG A 222 -4.38 -7.29 28.39
C ARG A 222 -3.79 -8.04 29.60
N ARG A 223 -2.49 -8.34 29.55
CA ARG A 223 -1.54 -8.25 30.69
C ARG A 223 -0.14 -8.62 30.20
N GLY A 224 0.84 -7.79 30.55
CA GLY A 224 2.21 -7.93 30.10
C GLY A 224 2.99 -9.03 30.81
N ALA A 225 4.07 -9.44 30.16
CA ALA A 225 5.28 -9.97 30.78
C ALA A 225 6.43 -9.81 29.76
N ARG A 226 7.58 -9.37 30.27
CA ARG A 226 8.86 -9.21 29.58
C ARG A 226 9.44 -10.57 29.20
N GLY A 227 10.17 -10.57 28.09
CA GLY A 227 11.27 -11.49 27.79
C GLY A 227 10.88 -12.72 26.97
N ASP A 228 11.05 -12.64 25.65
CA ASP A 228 11.80 -13.64 24.88
C ASP A 228 12.09 -13.08 23.48
N ASP A 229 13.35 -13.17 23.04
CA ASP A 229 13.87 -12.71 21.75
C ASP A 229 13.50 -13.69 20.63
N GLY A 230 12.21 -13.98 20.48
CA GLY A 230 11.66 -14.69 19.34
C GLY A 230 11.45 -13.72 18.19
N GLY A 231 12.46 -13.59 17.32
CA GLY A 231 12.46 -12.71 16.15
C GLY A 231 11.12 -12.74 15.42
N ALA A 232 10.34 -11.67 15.60
CA ALA A 232 9.12 -11.45 14.84
C ALA A 232 9.53 -11.46 13.37
N SER A 233 9.14 -12.52 12.66
CA SER A 233 9.41 -12.66 11.24
C SER A 233 9.00 -11.36 10.54
N PRO A 234 9.79 -10.80 9.61
CA PRO A 234 9.48 -9.51 8.95
C PRO A 234 8.03 -9.44 8.45
N TRP A 235 7.49 -10.59 8.04
CA TRP A 235 6.13 -10.77 7.56
C TRP A 235 5.03 -10.54 8.63
N GLN A 236 5.32 -10.61 9.93
CA GLN A 236 4.39 -10.28 11.03
C GLN A 236 4.25 -8.77 11.27
N ALA A 237 5.17 -7.96 10.74
CA ALA A 237 5.21 -6.50 10.90
C ALA A 237 4.75 -5.72 9.64
N GLY A 238 4.19 -6.40 8.64
CA GLY A 238 3.70 -5.75 7.41
C GLY A 238 2.57 -4.75 7.65
N LEU A 239 2.59 -3.66 6.88
CA LEU A 239 1.47 -2.72 6.85
C LEU A 239 0.35 -3.30 5.99
N SER A 240 -0.87 -3.29 6.51
CA SER A 240 -2.06 -3.75 5.77
C SER A 240 -3.13 -2.68 5.73
N ALA A 241 -3.73 -2.48 4.56
CA ALA A 241 -4.95 -1.69 4.39
C ALA A 241 -6.12 -2.60 3.95
N PRO A 242 -7.34 -2.37 4.45
CA PRO A 242 -8.51 -3.14 4.02
C PRO A 242 -8.89 -2.76 2.58
N VAL A 243 -9.22 -3.77 1.76
CA VAL A 243 -9.76 -3.61 0.42
C VAL A 243 -11.24 -4.00 0.46
N PRO A 244 -12.18 -3.06 0.37
CA PRO A 244 -13.61 -3.38 0.30
C PRO A 244 -13.92 -4.23 -0.94
N LEU A 245 -14.46 -5.43 -0.74
CA LEU A 245 -14.84 -6.37 -1.81
C LEU A 245 -16.36 -6.54 -1.97
N GLY A 246 -17.16 -5.67 -1.33
CA GLY A 246 -18.62 -5.77 -1.26
C GLY A 246 -19.12 -6.13 0.14
N HIS A 247 -20.19 -6.93 0.22
CA HIS A 247 -20.79 -7.37 1.49
C HIS A 247 -19.97 -8.54 2.08
N GLY A 248 -19.16 -8.28 3.11
CA GLY A 248 -18.39 -9.33 3.77
C GLY A 248 -17.12 -8.84 4.47
N THR A 249 -16.23 -9.79 4.79
CA THR A 249 -14.90 -9.47 5.32
C THR A 249 -14.07 -8.85 4.20
N PRO A 250 -13.48 -7.65 4.38
CA PRO A 250 -12.67 -7.02 3.35
C PRO A 250 -11.44 -7.88 3.03
N GLY A 251 -11.01 -7.82 1.77
CA GLY A 251 -9.67 -8.26 1.40
C GLY A 251 -8.62 -7.38 2.05
N ARG A 252 -7.35 -7.67 1.81
CA ARG A 252 -6.24 -6.89 2.36
C ARG A 252 -5.20 -6.60 1.29
N LEU A 253 -4.72 -5.37 1.28
CA LEU A 253 -3.52 -5.00 0.54
C LEU A 253 -2.39 -4.89 1.56
N VAL A 254 -1.31 -5.65 1.37
CA VAL A 254 -0.23 -5.79 2.36
C VAL A 254 1.12 -5.43 1.75
N LEU A 255 1.82 -4.49 2.39
CA LEU A 255 3.25 -4.22 2.16
C LEU A 255 4.07 -5.01 3.15
N LEU A 256 5.10 -5.69 2.65
CA LEU A 256 5.98 -6.50 3.46
C LEU A 256 7.26 -5.72 3.76
N PRO A 257 7.81 -5.68 4.99
CA PRO A 257 9.01 -4.92 5.28
C PRO A 257 10.24 -5.81 5.08
N VAL A 258 10.63 -6.06 3.83
CA VAL A 258 11.75 -6.97 3.51
C VAL A 258 13.08 -6.21 3.52
N SER A 259 13.10 -5.01 2.95
CA SER A 259 14.33 -4.21 2.77
C SER A 259 14.53 -3.15 3.86
N ALA A 260 13.44 -2.56 4.35
CA ALA A 260 13.45 -1.46 5.31
C ALA A 260 12.14 -1.42 6.12
N PRO A 261 12.15 -0.77 7.31
CA PRO A 261 10.92 -0.48 8.03
C PRO A 261 10.01 0.45 7.23
N LEU A 262 8.70 0.22 7.29
CA LEU A 262 7.72 1.01 6.58
C LEU A 262 7.36 2.28 7.37
N ASP A 263 7.39 3.43 6.70
CA ASP A 263 7.22 4.75 7.28
C ASP A 263 5.77 5.26 7.21
N GLU A 264 5.57 6.55 7.53
CA GLU A 264 4.26 7.19 7.45
C GLU A 264 3.75 7.33 6.01
N LEU A 265 4.65 7.63 5.06
CA LEU A 265 4.33 7.72 3.65
C LEU A 265 3.78 6.39 3.11
N ALA A 266 4.43 5.27 3.43
CA ALA A 266 4.00 3.93 3.05
C ALA A 266 2.58 3.62 3.52
N ARG A 267 2.23 4.01 4.75
CA ARG A 267 0.88 3.81 5.30
C ARG A 267 -0.18 4.61 4.55
N LEU A 268 0.08 5.88 4.29
CA LEU A 268 -0.85 6.79 3.61
C LEU A 268 -1.09 6.35 2.16
N VAL A 269 -0.02 6.01 1.45
CA VAL A 269 -0.11 5.55 0.05
C VAL A 269 -0.82 4.19 -0.02
N LEU A 270 -0.55 3.27 0.90
CA LEU A 270 -1.18 1.96 0.95
C LEU A 270 -2.70 2.06 1.10
N ASP A 271 -3.19 2.94 1.97
CA ASP A 271 -4.62 3.17 2.20
C ASP A 271 -5.32 3.71 0.94
N ARG A 272 -4.69 4.70 0.27
CA ARG A 272 -5.21 5.24 -1.00
C ARG A 272 -5.20 4.21 -2.13
N ALA A 273 -4.15 3.40 -2.20
CA ALA A 273 -4.05 2.35 -3.19
C ALA A 273 -5.09 1.25 -2.97
N ALA A 274 -5.39 0.90 -1.71
CA ALA A 274 -6.46 -0.05 -1.39
C ALA A 274 -7.83 0.43 -1.91
N GLY A 275 -8.10 1.74 -1.85
CA GLY A 275 -9.28 2.34 -2.47
C GLY A 275 -9.31 2.18 -4.00
N LEU A 276 -8.19 2.44 -4.68
CA LEU A 276 -8.09 2.26 -6.15
C LEU A 276 -8.24 0.79 -6.58
N VAL A 277 -7.63 -0.14 -5.83
CA VAL A 277 -7.77 -1.58 -6.07
C VAL A 277 -9.22 -2.01 -5.87
N ALA A 278 -9.89 -1.53 -4.81
CA ALA A 278 -11.29 -1.81 -4.57
C ALA A 278 -12.18 -1.30 -5.73
N LEU A 279 -11.97 -0.06 -6.17
CA LEU A 279 -12.69 0.50 -7.31
C LEU A 279 -12.48 -0.31 -8.60
N SER A 280 -11.25 -0.76 -8.85
CA SER A 280 -10.92 -1.59 -10.02
C SER A 280 -11.64 -2.94 -9.98
N LEU A 281 -11.70 -3.58 -8.80
CA LEU A 281 -12.44 -4.83 -8.59
C LEU A 281 -13.96 -4.64 -8.76
N LEU A 282 -14.52 -3.57 -8.19
CA LEU A 282 -15.94 -3.24 -8.36
C LEU A 282 -16.27 -3.00 -9.84
N ARG A 283 -15.42 -2.26 -10.56
CA ARG A 283 -15.61 -2.00 -12.00
C ARG A 283 -15.62 -3.30 -12.81
N SER A 284 -14.63 -4.18 -12.62
CA SER A 284 -14.57 -5.47 -13.30
C SER A 284 -15.85 -6.29 -13.08
N ARG A 285 -16.36 -6.30 -11.84
CA ARG A 285 -17.61 -7.00 -11.49
C ARG A 285 -18.83 -6.40 -12.18
N GLN A 286 -18.93 -5.07 -12.25
CA GLN A 286 -20.04 -4.39 -12.93
C GLN A 286 -20.02 -4.62 -14.44
N GLU A 287 -18.84 -4.62 -15.06
CA GLU A 287 -18.70 -4.96 -16.49
C GLU A 287 -19.16 -6.40 -16.76
N GLU A 288 -18.78 -7.37 -15.91
CA GLU A 288 -19.22 -8.75 -16.02
C GLU A 288 -20.74 -8.93 -15.83
N GLU A 289 -21.33 -8.19 -14.89
CA GLU A 289 -22.77 -8.19 -14.66
C GLU A 289 -23.54 -7.65 -15.88
N LEU A 290 -23.09 -6.55 -16.47
CA LEU A 290 -23.68 -6.00 -17.70
C LEU A 290 -23.63 -6.99 -18.85
N VAL A 291 -22.49 -7.66 -19.06
CA VAL A 291 -22.33 -8.70 -20.09
C VAL A 291 -23.23 -9.91 -19.80
N ALA A 292 -23.36 -10.34 -18.54
CA ALA A 292 -24.28 -11.42 -18.16
C ALA A 292 -25.75 -11.05 -18.39
N ARG A 293 -26.12 -9.79 -18.12
CA ARG A 293 -27.49 -9.29 -18.32
C ARG A 293 -27.88 -9.24 -19.80
N GLU A 294 -26.98 -8.78 -20.68
CA GLU A 294 -27.24 -8.76 -22.13
C GLU A 294 -27.45 -10.18 -22.68
N ARG A 295 -26.60 -11.14 -22.26
CA ARG A 295 -26.78 -12.56 -22.60
C ARG A 295 -28.14 -13.09 -22.11
N GLY A 296 -28.53 -12.78 -20.88
CA GLY A 296 -29.81 -13.17 -20.30
C GLY A 296 -31.02 -12.60 -21.06
N SER A 297 -30.95 -11.31 -21.43
CA SER A 297 -31.98 -10.62 -22.23
C SER A 297 -32.17 -11.29 -23.59
N PHE A 298 -31.07 -11.60 -24.29
CA PHE A 298 -31.09 -12.33 -25.56
C PHE A 298 -31.75 -13.71 -25.41
N LEU A 299 -31.33 -14.51 -24.44
CA LEU A 299 -31.87 -15.85 -24.21
C LEU A 299 -33.36 -15.81 -23.86
N LEU A 300 -33.81 -14.80 -23.12
CA LEU A 300 -35.22 -14.61 -22.81
C LEU A 300 -36.04 -14.22 -24.05
N ALA A 301 -35.51 -13.34 -24.90
CA ALA A 301 -36.15 -12.96 -26.15
C ALA A 301 -36.26 -14.15 -27.12
N LEU A 302 -35.25 -15.03 -27.14
CA LEU A 302 -35.26 -16.29 -27.89
C LEU A 302 -36.30 -17.28 -27.33
N ALA A 303 -36.29 -17.51 -26.02
CA ALA A 303 -37.20 -18.45 -25.35
C ALA A 303 -38.68 -18.03 -25.46
N SER A 304 -38.95 -16.72 -25.51
CA SER A 304 -40.31 -16.18 -25.67
C SER A 304 -40.79 -16.08 -27.12
N GLY A 305 -39.99 -16.55 -28.10
CA GLY A 305 -40.36 -16.51 -29.51
C GLY A 305 -40.42 -15.10 -30.11
N ARG A 306 -39.88 -14.09 -29.42
CA ARG A 306 -39.87 -12.68 -29.88
C ARG A 306 -38.85 -12.42 -31.00
N LEU A 307 -37.88 -13.33 -31.17
CA LEU A 307 -36.84 -13.22 -32.19
C LEU A 307 -37.10 -14.15 -33.38
N ARG A 308 -37.08 -13.60 -34.59
CA ARG A 308 -37.03 -14.41 -35.83
C ARG A 308 -35.67 -15.11 -35.93
N ALA A 309 -35.63 -16.33 -36.45
CA ALA A 309 -34.41 -17.15 -36.53
C ALA A 309 -33.19 -16.45 -37.17
N ALA A 310 -33.41 -15.68 -38.23
CA ALA A 310 -32.32 -14.94 -38.89
C ALA A 310 -31.78 -13.78 -38.02
N ALA A 311 -32.64 -13.11 -37.25
CA ALA A 311 -32.23 -12.07 -36.31
C ALA A 311 -31.52 -12.67 -35.09
N ALA A 312 -32.03 -13.79 -34.56
CA ALA A 312 -31.42 -14.52 -33.46
C ALA A 312 -29.99 -14.95 -33.79
N ARG A 313 -29.73 -15.50 -34.99
CA ARG A 313 -28.37 -15.88 -35.43
C ARG A 313 -27.40 -14.70 -35.52
N ARG A 314 -27.85 -13.55 -36.05
CA ARG A 314 -27.01 -12.35 -36.13
C ARG A 314 -26.69 -11.78 -34.76
N GLN A 315 -27.70 -11.68 -33.89
CA GLN A 315 -27.53 -11.15 -32.54
C GLN A 315 -26.66 -12.07 -31.68
N ALA A 316 -26.83 -13.39 -31.80
CA ALA A 316 -25.96 -14.38 -31.17
C ALA A 316 -24.49 -14.21 -31.57
N ALA A 317 -24.20 -14.03 -32.85
CA ALA A 317 -22.84 -13.81 -33.33
C ALA A 317 -22.23 -12.50 -32.78
N LEU A 318 -23.04 -11.44 -32.62
CA LEU A 318 -22.58 -10.16 -32.04
C LEU A 318 -22.21 -10.26 -30.56
N ILE A 319 -22.86 -11.15 -29.80
CA ILE A 319 -22.54 -11.41 -28.39
C ILE A 319 -21.54 -12.56 -28.20
N GLY A 320 -20.82 -12.93 -29.26
CA GLY A 320 -19.73 -13.91 -29.22
C GLY A 320 -20.15 -15.37 -29.40
N PHE A 321 -21.40 -15.66 -29.74
CA PHE A 321 -21.89 -17.04 -29.93
C PHE A 321 -22.14 -17.38 -31.39
N ALA A 322 -21.15 -18.06 -31.99
CA ALA A 322 -21.20 -18.52 -33.38
C ALA A 322 -20.85 -20.01 -33.49
N PRO A 323 -21.75 -20.93 -33.12
CA PRO A 323 -21.46 -22.36 -33.14
C PRO A 323 -21.28 -22.90 -34.56
N ALA A 324 -20.27 -23.77 -34.75
CA ALA A 324 -19.94 -24.37 -36.04
C ALA A 324 -20.88 -25.54 -36.42
N SER A 325 -21.53 -26.20 -35.45
CA SER A 325 -22.46 -27.32 -35.64
C SER A 325 -23.90 -26.97 -35.24
N GLY A 326 -24.88 -27.59 -35.90
CA GLY A 326 -26.28 -27.16 -35.90
C GLY A 326 -27.17 -27.65 -34.74
N LEU A 327 -26.68 -28.51 -33.85
CA LEU A 327 -27.45 -28.99 -32.69
C LEU A 327 -27.20 -28.09 -31.49
N LEU A 328 -28.24 -27.36 -31.09
CA LEU A 328 -28.24 -26.49 -29.92
C LEU A 328 -29.12 -27.11 -28.84
N LEU A 329 -28.57 -27.24 -27.64
CA LEU A 329 -29.29 -27.68 -26.45
C LEU A 329 -29.69 -26.46 -25.61
N PRO A 330 -30.98 -26.10 -25.58
CA PRO A 330 -31.48 -25.11 -24.63
C PRO A 330 -31.57 -25.73 -23.24
N LEU A 331 -31.07 -25.01 -22.24
CA LEU A 331 -31.16 -25.39 -20.83
C LEU A 331 -31.84 -24.25 -20.07
N ALA A 332 -32.76 -24.62 -19.18
CA ALA A 332 -33.34 -23.71 -18.21
C ALA A 332 -33.19 -24.36 -16.84
N ALA A 333 -32.63 -23.63 -15.88
CA ALA A 333 -32.47 -24.09 -14.52
C ALA A 333 -33.05 -23.05 -13.56
N GLU A 334 -33.63 -23.52 -12.46
CA GLU A 334 -34.09 -22.68 -11.37
C GLU A 334 -33.28 -23.03 -10.12
N THR A 335 -32.67 -22.02 -9.52
CA THR A 335 -31.77 -22.19 -8.38
C THR A 335 -32.52 -21.89 -7.10
N ALA A 336 -32.50 -22.82 -6.15
CA ALA A 336 -33.11 -22.63 -4.83
C ALA A 336 -32.36 -21.62 -3.94
N ALA A 337 -31.14 -21.24 -4.31
CA ALA A 337 -30.32 -20.30 -3.55
C ALA A 337 -30.61 -18.85 -3.98
N GLU A 338 -30.93 -18.00 -3.00
CA GLU A 338 -30.90 -16.54 -3.16
C GLU A 338 -29.45 -16.09 -3.18
N VAL A 339 -28.93 -15.88 -4.39
CA VAL A 339 -27.56 -15.43 -4.64
C VAL A 339 -27.64 -14.14 -5.43
N GLU A 340 -26.82 -13.15 -5.04
CA GLU A 340 -26.78 -11.83 -5.68
C GLU A 340 -26.44 -11.94 -7.18
N PRO A 341 -27.06 -11.15 -8.08
CA PRO A 341 -26.81 -11.21 -9.52
C PRO A 341 -25.33 -11.08 -9.89
N ALA A 342 -24.61 -10.25 -9.15
CA ALA A 342 -23.19 -9.99 -9.37
C ALA A 342 -22.27 -11.13 -8.90
N GLU A 343 -22.75 -12.12 -8.14
CA GLU A 343 -22.02 -13.38 -7.87
C GLU A 343 -22.27 -14.40 -8.98
N TRP A 344 -23.51 -14.45 -9.50
CA TRP A 344 -23.86 -15.29 -10.64
C TRP A 344 -23.10 -14.90 -11.89
N SER A 345 -22.94 -13.61 -12.20
CA SER A 345 -22.24 -13.17 -13.42
C SER A 345 -20.84 -13.78 -13.54
N VAL A 346 -20.11 -13.86 -12.42
CA VAL A 346 -18.77 -14.47 -12.31
C VAL A 346 -18.83 -15.98 -12.58
N VAL A 347 -19.74 -16.68 -11.89
CA VAL A 347 -19.89 -18.14 -12.04
C VAL A 347 -20.29 -18.52 -13.47
N LEU A 348 -21.21 -17.76 -14.08
CA LEU A 348 -21.68 -18.02 -15.44
C LEU A 348 -20.60 -17.71 -16.49
N ARG A 349 -19.75 -16.70 -16.25
CA ARG A 349 -18.55 -16.45 -17.06
C ARG A 349 -17.59 -17.65 -16.97
N ASP A 350 -17.28 -18.12 -15.77
CA ASP A 350 -16.33 -19.22 -15.59
C ASP A 350 -16.83 -20.53 -16.21
N ALA A 351 -18.12 -20.82 -16.04
CA ALA A 351 -18.76 -21.97 -16.68
C ALA A 351 -18.71 -21.87 -18.21
N GLN A 352 -18.91 -20.68 -18.78
CA GLN A 352 -18.80 -20.46 -20.22
C GLN A 352 -17.36 -20.66 -20.72
N VAL A 353 -16.37 -20.05 -20.05
CA VAL A 353 -14.95 -20.18 -20.40
C VAL A 353 -14.51 -21.65 -20.37
N GLU A 354 -14.94 -22.40 -19.35
CA GLU A 354 -14.63 -23.83 -19.24
C GLU A 354 -15.26 -24.67 -20.37
N LEU A 355 -16.51 -24.38 -20.75
CA LEU A 355 -17.19 -25.06 -21.86
C LEU A 355 -16.55 -24.72 -23.21
N GLU A 356 -16.22 -23.46 -23.43
CA GLU A 356 -15.54 -22.99 -24.64
C GLU A 356 -14.12 -23.57 -24.77
N GLY A 357 -13.37 -23.65 -23.66
CA GLY A 357 -12.06 -24.30 -23.61
C GLY A 357 -12.11 -25.80 -23.99
N ARG A 358 -13.27 -26.44 -23.82
CA ARG A 358 -13.55 -27.81 -24.24
C ARG A 358 -14.15 -27.91 -25.65
N GLY A 359 -14.15 -26.81 -26.41
CA GLY A 359 -14.70 -26.75 -27.77
C GLY A 359 -16.22 -26.81 -27.84
N THR A 360 -16.91 -26.45 -26.75
CA THR A 360 -18.38 -26.47 -26.64
C THR A 360 -18.87 -25.04 -26.43
N PRO A 361 -19.11 -24.24 -27.49
CA PRO A 361 -19.62 -22.89 -27.35
C PRO A 361 -20.91 -22.87 -26.53
N ALA A 362 -21.01 -21.94 -25.58
CA ALA A 362 -22.19 -21.80 -24.74
C ALA A 362 -22.54 -20.31 -24.54
N LEU A 363 -23.83 -20.01 -24.54
CA LEU A 363 -24.36 -18.77 -23.98
C LEU A 363 -25.02 -19.09 -22.66
N VAL A 364 -24.71 -18.32 -21.63
CA VAL A 364 -25.33 -18.44 -20.32
C VAL A 364 -25.74 -17.07 -19.83
N GLY A 365 -26.95 -16.93 -19.28
CA GLY A 365 -27.46 -15.68 -18.77
C GLY A 365 -28.53 -15.87 -17.70
N GLN A 366 -28.76 -14.83 -16.91
CA GLN A 366 -29.71 -14.84 -15.80
C GLN A 366 -30.95 -14.01 -16.14
N ARG A 367 -32.11 -14.41 -15.61
CA ARG A 367 -33.35 -13.61 -15.64
C ARG A 367 -33.46 -12.71 -14.42
N GLU A 368 -34.07 -11.53 -14.59
CA GLU A 368 -34.25 -10.51 -13.54
C GLU A 368 -35.11 -10.94 -12.33
N ARG A 369 -35.87 -12.04 -12.44
CA ARG A 369 -36.57 -12.64 -11.28
C ARG A 369 -35.72 -13.80 -10.76
N ALA A 370 -35.38 -13.71 -9.47
CA ALA A 370 -34.43 -14.53 -8.73
C ALA A 370 -34.39 -16.01 -9.17
N GLY A 371 -33.19 -16.46 -9.52
CA GLY A 371 -32.85 -17.88 -9.62
C GLY A 371 -33.06 -18.57 -10.98
N GLN A 372 -33.62 -17.92 -11.99
CA GLN A 372 -33.78 -18.55 -13.31
C GLN A 372 -32.57 -18.29 -14.21
N LEU A 373 -31.85 -19.37 -14.53
CA LEU A 373 -30.73 -19.41 -15.46
C LEU A 373 -31.20 -19.97 -16.79
N LEU A 374 -30.84 -19.27 -17.88
CA LEU A 374 -31.00 -19.76 -19.23
C LEU A 374 -29.62 -20.02 -19.82
N ALA A 375 -29.48 -21.13 -20.53
CA ALA A 375 -28.29 -21.41 -21.31
C ALA A 375 -28.63 -22.02 -22.67
N LEU A 376 -27.75 -21.79 -23.63
CA LEU A 376 -27.80 -22.38 -24.96
C LEU A 376 -26.42 -22.96 -25.26
N VAL A 377 -26.32 -24.28 -25.33
CA VAL A 377 -25.07 -25.00 -25.50
C VAL A 377 -25.02 -25.63 -26.88
N ALA A 378 -23.94 -25.41 -27.63
CA ALA A 378 -23.74 -26.04 -28.92
C ALA A 378 -23.15 -27.44 -28.71
N LEU A 379 -23.89 -28.47 -29.12
CA LEU A 379 -23.40 -29.84 -29.01
C LEU A 379 -22.36 -30.10 -30.12
N PRO A 380 -21.26 -30.78 -29.81
CA PRO A 380 -20.35 -31.28 -30.84
C PRO A 380 -21.16 -32.11 -31.82
N GLY A 381 -21.15 -31.74 -33.11
CA GLY A 381 -21.76 -32.56 -34.13
C GLY A 381 -21.14 -33.95 -34.06
N ALA A 382 -21.96 -35.00 -33.90
CA ALA A 382 -21.49 -36.36 -34.09
C ALA A 382 -20.84 -36.41 -35.47
N ARG A 383 -19.51 -36.42 -35.53
CA ARG A 383 -18.80 -36.76 -36.76
C ARG A 383 -19.31 -38.13 -37.15
N GLY A 384 -20.06 -38.21 -38.25
CA GLY A 384 -20.42 -39.47 -38.86
C GLY A 384 -19.14 -40.21 -39.22
N GLY A 385 -18.67 -41.07 -38.33
CA GLY A 385 -17.58 -41.99 -38.55
C GLY A 385 -18.07 -43.19 -39.35
N ALA A 386 -18.37 -42.97 -40.63
CA ALA A 386 -18.36 -44.03 -41.63
C ALA A 386 -17.07 -43.86 -42.45
N GLY A 387 -16.11 -44.77 -42.26
CA GLY A 387 -14.90 -44.85 -43.09
C GLY A 387 -13.59 -44.96 -42.30
N GLY A 388 -13.35 -46.12 -41.70
CA GLY A 388 -12.08 -46.46 -41.06
C GLY A 388 -11.95 -47.97 -40.93
N SER A 389 -11.74 -48.65 -42.05
CA SER A 389 -11.31 -50.05 -42.10
C SER A 389 -10.04 -50.22 -41.26
N GLY A 390 -10.07 -51.15 -40.31
CA GLY A 390 -8.96 -51.49 -39.42
C GLY A 390 -9.26 -52.80 -38.72
N ALA A 391 -9.17 -53.89 -39.47
CA ALA A 391 -9.23 -55.24 -38.93
C ALA A 391 -8.08 -55.46 -37.94
N THR A 392 -8.40 -55.87 -36.72
CA THR A 392 -7.60 -56.84 -35.96
C THR A 392 -8.51 -57.53 -34.95
N GLY A 393 -8.74 -58.82 -35.16
CA GLY A 393 -9.50 -59.65 -34.24
C GLY A 393 -8.65 -60.09 -33.05
N ALA A 394 -9.32 -60.34 -31.93
CA ALA A 394 -8.99 -61.42 -31.02
C ALA A 394 -10.28 -61.85 -30.30
N ARG A 395 -10.56 -63.14 -30.41
CA ARG A 395 -11.69 -63.87 -29.83
C ARG A 395 -11.56 -63.97 -28.30
N GLY A 396 -12.70 -64.07 -27.61
CA GLY A 396 -12.92 -65.17 -26.67
C GLY A 396 -13.54 -64.85 -25.31
N GLY A 397 -14.76 -65.34 -25.10
CA GLY A 397 -15.42 -65.61 -23.81
C GLY A 397 -16.32 -64.46 -23.33
N GLY A 398 -17.65 -64.54 -23.26
CA GLY A 398 -18.52 -65.70 -23.00
C GLY A 398 -19.17 -65.49 -21.62
N GLY A 399 -20.44 -65.10 -21.57
CA GLY A 399 -21.20 -64.96 -20.33
C GLY A 399 -22.49 -64.16 -20.52
N ALA A 400 -23.60 -64.88 -20.66
CA ALA A 400 -24.96 -64.38 -20.80
C ALA A 400 -25.62 -64.02 -19.45
N GLY A 401 -26.70 -63.23 -19.50
CA GLY A 401 -27.62 -62.89 -18.40
C GLY A 401 -27.91 -61.39 -18.40
N ASP A 402 -28.85 -60.86 -19.19
CA ASP A 402 -30.32 -60.99 -19.17
C ASP A 402 -31.02 -60.16 -18.06
N ALA A 403 -32.07 -59.46 -18.51
CA ALA A 403 -33.20 -58.86 -17.81
C ALA A 403 -33.10 -57.50 -17.06
N ALA A 404 -33.78 -56.51 -17.67
CA ALA A 404 -34.89 -55.69 -17.12
C ALA A 404 -34.59 -54.62 -16.03
N ALA A 405 -35.17 -53.41 -16.04
CA ALA A 405 -36.12 -52.71 -16.90
C ALA A 405 -35.94 -51.19 -16.70
#